data_AF-A0A1I1BAW0-F1
#
_entry.id   AF-A0A1I1BAW0-F1
#
_cell.length_a   1.000
_cell.length_b   1.000
_cell.length_c   1.000
_cell.angle_alpha   90.00
_cell.angle_beta   90.00
_cell.angle_gamma   90.00
#
_symmetry.space_group_name_H-M   'P 1'
#
loop_
_entity.id
_entity.type
_entity.pdbx_description
1 polymer ?
#
loop_
_entity_poly.entity_id
_entity_poly.type
_entity_poly.pdbx_seq_one_letter_code
_entity_poly.pdbx_strand_id
1 'polypeptide(L)'
;MKDPDITILSQIQKAHSIGSVVTLISFALNVFASRIKELEFLIIPLIIIVSLTIIASAYFLFQSVKHKEGIEKPVKNNTAFIFRIGINLVLLALMLL
;
A
#
# COMPACT_ATOMS: atom_id res chain seq x y z
N MET A 1 -18.54 38.26 36.72
CA MET A 1 -18.99 36.87 36.51
C MET A 1 -19.22 36.69 35.01
N LYS A 2 -18.60 35.69 34.37
CA LYS A 2 -18.90 35.38 32.95
C LYS A 2 -20.27 34.71 32.88
N ASP A 3 -21.11 35.20 32.00
CA ASP A 3 -22.49 34.74 31.84
C ASP A 3 -22.53 33.23 31.53
N PRO A 4 -23.24 32.40 32.32
CA PRO A 4 -23.32 30.96 32.09
C PRO A 4 -23.89 30.61 30.70
N ASP A 5 -24.79 31.44 30.16
CA ASP A 5 -25.39 31.26 28.84
C ASP A 5 -24.37 31.37 27.70
N ILE A 6 -23.39 32.29 27.82
CA ILE A 6 -22.28 32.44 26.84
C ILE A 6 -21.39 31.20 26.86
N THR A 7 -21.22 30.60 28.04
CA THR A 7 -20.38 29.42 28.24
C THR A 7 -21.01 28.18 27.59
N ILE A 8 -22.33 27.99 27.76
CA ILE A 8 -23.09 26.90 27.14
C ILE A 8 -23.12 27.04 25.61
N LEU A 9 -23.39 28.25 25.09
CA LEU A 9 -23.39 28.50 23.65
C LEU A 9 -22.03 28.19 23.00
N SER A 10 -20.93 28.59 23.66
CA SER A 10 -19.57 28.29 23.19
C SER A 10 -19.25 26.79 23.18
N GLN A 11 -19.81 26.02 24.11
CA GLN A 11 -19.63 24.57 24.17
C GLN A 11 -20.41 23.85 23.07
N ILE A 12 -21.65 24.31 22.79
CA ILE A 12 -22.46 23.80 21.68
C ILE A 12 -21.76 24.09 20.34
N GLN A 13 -21.22 25.29 20.16
CA GLN A 13 -20.51 25.67 18.94
C GLN A 13 -19.21 24.88 18.74
N LYS A 14 -18.48 24.60 19.84
CA LYS A 14 -17.35 23.66 19.82
C LYS A 14 -17.76 22.24 19.46
N ALA A 15 -18.84 21.72 20.05
CA ALA A 15 -19.33 20.38 19.77
C ALA A 15 -19.75 20.24 18.30
N HIS A 16 -20.42 21.25 17.74
CA HIS A 16 -20.80 21.28 16.33
C HIS A 16 -19.58 21.39 15.40
N SER A 17 -18.56 22.18 15.78
CA SER A 17 -17.30 22.26 15.04
C SER A 17 -16.55 20.92 15.03
N ILE A 18 -16.46 20.24 16.17
CA ILE A 18 -15.83 18.91 16.28
C ILE A 18 -16.62 17.89 15.45
N GLY A 19 -17.96 17.89 15.55
CA GLY A 19 -18.82 17.02 14.75
C GLY A 19 -18.63 17.24 13.25
N SER A 20 -18.48 18.49 12.81
CA SER A 20 -18.22 18.83 11.41
C SER A 20 -16.86 18.32 10.92
N VAL A 21 -15.82 18.42 11.74
CA VAL A 21 -14.47 17.88 11.42
C VAL A 21 -14.51 16.35 11.31
N VAL A 22 -15.16 15.67 12.26
CA VAL A 22 -15.32 14.21 12.22
C VAL A 22 -16.09 13.79 10.96
N THR A 23 -17.15 14.52 10.61
CA THR A 23 -17.94 14.24 9.40
C THR A 23 -17.10 14.40 8.13
N LEU A 24 -16.26 15.43 8.07
CA LEU A 24 -15.34 15.65 6.94
C LEU A 24 -14.31 14.52 6.81
N ILE A 25 -13.72 14.06 7.93
CA ILE A 25 -12.78 12.94 7.94
C ILE A 25 -13.48 11.65 7.47
N SER A 26 -14.66 11.36 8.00
CA SER A 26 -15.45 10.20 7.59
C SER A 26 -15.81 10.26 6.10
N PHE A 27 -16.19 11.43 5.58
CA PHE A 27 -16.46 11.61 4.16
C PHE A 27 -15.21 11.33 3.32
N ALA A 28 -14.06 11.92 3.69
CA ALA A 28 -12.81 11.69 2.98
C ALA A 28 -12.43 10.20 2.96
N LEU A 29 -12.43 9.55 4.12
CA LEU A 29 -12.15 8.12 4.24
C LEU A 29 -13.10 7.26 3.40
N ASN A 30 -14.40 7.59 3.41
CA ASN A 30 -15.39 6.84 2.65
C ASN A 30 -15.22 7.02 1.12
N VAL A 31 -14.85 8.23 0.67
CA VAL A 31 -14.51 8.49 -0.73
C VAL A 31 -13.26 7.71 -1.15
N PHE A 32 -12.21 7.70 -0.32
CA PHE A 32 -11.01 6.90 -0.64
C PHE A 32 -11.30 5.40 -0.62
N ALA A 33 -12.06 4.92 0.37
CA ALA A 33 -12.46 3.52 0.45
C ALA A 33 -13.34 3.09 -0.74
N SER A 34 -14.26 3.94 -1.20
CA SER A 34 -15.10 3.63 -2.36
C SER A 34 -14.29 3.55 -3.66
N ARG A 35 -13.28 4.41 -3.82
CA ARG A 35 -12.34 4.36 -4.95
C ARG A 35 -11.46 3.12 -4.92
N ILE A 36 -11.03 2.67 -3.73
CA ILE A 36 -10.28 1.42 -3.58
C ILE A 36 -11.15 0.21 -3.93
N LYS A 37 -12.44 0.22 -3.55
CA LYS A 37 -13.42 -0.79 -4.00
C LYS A 37 -13.54 -0.85 -5.51
N GLU A 38 -13.60 0.30 -6.19
CA GLU A 38 -13.59 0.35 -7.65
C GLU A 38 -12.28 -0.15 -8.25
N LEU A 39 -11.18 -0.23 -7.50
CA LEU A 39 -9.89 -0.79 -7.94
C LEU A 39 -9.76 -2.29 -7.66
N GLU A 40 -10.76 -2.93 -7.01
CA GLU A 40 -10.72 -4.37 -6.72
C GLU A 40 -10.60 -5.22 -8.00
N PHE A 41 -11.13 -4.76 -9.14
CA PHE A 41 -10.97 -5.48 -10.41
C PHE A 41 -9.51 -5.55 -10.88
N LEU A 42 -8.65 -4.63 -10.43
CA LEU A 42 -7.21 -4.65 -10.74
C LEU A 42 -6.43 -5.65 -9.90
N ILE A 43 -7.01 -6.18 -8.81
CA ILE A 43 -6.34 -7.12 -7.91
C ILE A 43 -5.87 -8.36 -8.70
N ILE A 44 -6.73 -8.93 -9.54
CA ILE A 44 -6.39 -10.13 -10.33
C ILE A 44 -5.26 -9.82 -11.35
N PRO A 45 -5.35 -8.77 -12.20
CA PRO A 45 -4.23 -8.34 -13.04
C PRO A 45 -2.93 -8.07 -12.27
N LEU A 46 -3.01 -7.43 -11.09
CA LEU A 46 -1.85 -7.15 -10.23
C LEU A 46 -1.20 -8.45 -9.73
N ILE A 47 -2.00 -9.40 -9.24
CA ILE A 47 -1.51 -10.72 -8.81
C ILE A 47 -0.77 -11.43 -9.94
N ILE A 48 -1.30 -11.37 -11.18
CA ILE A 48 -0.66 -11.98 -12.35
C ILE A 48 0.70 -11.31 -12.61
N ILE A 49 0.77 -9.98 -12.64
CA ILE A 49 2.00 -9.23 -12.89
C ILE A 49 3.07 -9.53 -11.83
N VAL A 50 2.67 -9.56 -10.56
CA VAL A 50 3.56 -9.86 -9.43
C VAL A 50 4.09 -11.29 -9.54
N SER A 51 3.21 -12.25 -9.85
CA SER A 51 3.57 -13.66 -10.05
C SER A 51 4.57 -13.83 -11.20
N LEU A 52 4.31 -13.19 -12.35
CA LEU A 52 5.24 -13.20 -13.49
C LEU A 52 6.59 -12.57 -13.14
N THR A 53 6.59 -11.50 -12.35
CA THR A 53 7.82 -10.83 -11.89
C THR A 53 8.65 -11.74 -10.99
N ILE A 54 8.00 -12.52 -10.11
CA ILE A 54 8.67 -13.53 -9.28
C ILE A 54 9.31 -14.61 -10.16
N ILE A 55 8.53 -15.19 -11.08
CA ILE A 55 8.99 -16.27 -11.97
C ILE A 55 10.17 -15.79 -12.82
N ALA A 56 10.06 -14.62 -13.46
CA ALA A 56 11.11 -14.06 -14.28
C ALA A 56 12.38 -13.78 -13.46
N SER A 57 12.24 -13.18 -12.28
CA SER A 57 13.38 -12.90 -11.40
C SER A 57 14.06 -14.18 -10.92
N ALA A 58 13.30 -15.23 -10.61
CA ALA A 58 13.84 -16.53 -10.23
C ALA A 58 14.57 -17.20 -11.40
N TYR A 59 14.02 -17.12 -12.61
CA TYR A 59 14.67 -17.62 -13.82
C TYR A 59 16.00 -16.92 -14.09
N PHE A 60 16.04 -15.58 -14.02
CA PHE A 60 17.27 -14.81 -14.22
C PHE A 60 18.28 -15.04 -13.10
N LEU A 61 17.85 -15.22 -11.85
CA LEU A 61 18.72 -15.62 -10.75
C LEU A 61 19.37 -16.97 -11.03
N PHE A 62 18.59 -17.97 -11.45
CA PHE A 62 19.10 -19.30 -11.77
C PHE A 62 20.09 -19.27 -12.94
N GLN A 63 19.76 -18.54 -14.01
CA GLN A 63 20.66 -18.27 -15.13
C GLN A 63 21.96 -17.61 -14.68
N SER A 64 21.88 -16.59 -13.83
CA SER A 64 23.03 -15.84 -13.33
C SER A 64 23.92 -16.67 -12.39
N VAL A 65 23.34 -17.63 -11.67
CA VAL A 65 24.10 -18.61 -10.87
C VAL A 65 24.76 -19.67 -11.76
N LYS A 66 24.11 -20.09 -12.85
CA LYS A 66 24.61 -21.14 -13.75
C LYS A 66 25.67 -20.65 -14.74
N HIS A 67 25.54 -19.42 -15.25
CA HIS A 67 26.41 -18.85 -16.29
C HIS A 67 27.13 -17.58 -15.79
N LYS A 68 27.91 -17.73 -14.70
CA LYS A 68 28.58 -16.59 -14.02
C LYS A 68 29.64 -15.90 -14.87
N GLU A 69 30.18 -16.57 -15.88
CA GLU A 69 31.34 -16.12 -16.66
C GLU A 69 31.02 -14.93 -17.59
N GLY A 70 29.75 -14.72 -17.94
CA GLY A 70 29.31 -13.62 -18.81
C GLY A 70 28.71 -12.41 -18.08
N ILE A 71 28.75 -12.37 -16.75
CA ILE A 71 28.00 -11.39 -15.95
C ILE A 71 28.95 -10.51 -15.15
N GLU A 72 28.88 -9.20 -15.40
CA GLU A 72 29.63 -8.22 -14.61
C GLU A 72 29.08 -8.18 -13.17
N LYS A 73 29.92 -8.57 -12.20
CA LYS A 73 29.60 -8.62 -10.75
C LYS A 73 28.39 -9.53 -10.41
N PRO A 74 28.53 -10.86 -10.58
CA PRO A 74 27.43 -11.81 -10.44
C PRO A 74 26.82 -11.81 -9.03
N VAL A 75 27.61 -11.53 -7.99
CA VAL A 75 27.13 -11.46 -6.60
C VAL A 75 26.12 -10.32 -6.42
N LYS A 76 26.44 -9.11 -6.91
CA LYS A 76 25.55 -7.94 -6.80
C LYS A 76 24.26 -8.15 -7.58
N ASN A 77 24.35 -8.76 -8.75
CA ASN A 77 23.20 -9.07 -9.60
C ASN A 77 22.27 -10.10 -8.93
N ASN A 78 22.85 -11.17 -8.38
CA ASN A 78 22.09 -12.20 -7.67
C ASN A 78 21.39 -11.64 -6.43
N THR A 79 22.06 -10.78 -5.65
CA THR A 79 21.44 -10.10 -4.49
C THR A 79 20.25 -9.24 -4.91
N ALA A 80 20.36 -8.52 -6.02
CA ALA A 80 19.26 -7.71 -6.55
C ALA A 80 18.04 -8.57 -6.94
N PHE A 81 18.26 -9.73 -7.57
CA PHE A 81 17.18 -10.66 -7.89
C PHE A 81 16.54 -11.27 -6.64
N ILE A 82 17.33 -11.68 -5.65
CA ILE A 82 16.82 -12.23 -4.38
C ILE A 82 15.93 -11.19 -3.68
N PHE A 83 16.39 -9.93 -3.60
CA PHE A 83 15.62 -8.86 -2.98
C PHE A 83 14.31 -8.57 -3.75
N ARG A 84 14.36 -8.55 -5.09
CA ARG A 84 13.18 -8.38 -5.93
C ARG A 84 12.17 -9.52 -5.74
N ILE A 85 12.63 -10.76 -5.66
CA ILE A 85 11.78 -11.93 -5.37
C ILE A 85 11.15 -11.78 -3.98
N GLY A 86 11.95 -11.47 -2.96
CA GLY A 86 11.47 -11.30 -1.59
C GLY A 86 10.38 -10.24 -1.46
N ILE A 87 10.60 -9.05 -2.04
CA ILE A 87 9.58 -7.98 -2.03
C ILE A 87 8.30 -8.41 -2.72
N ASN A 88 8.40 -9.03 -3.91
CA ASN A 88 7.20 -9.44 -4.65
C ASN A 88 6.44 -10.57 -3.93
N LEU A 89 7.13 -11.47 -3.21
CA LEU A 89 6.48 -12.47 -2.37
C LEU A 89 5.72 -11.85 -1.20
N VAL A 90 6.31 -10.85 -0.53
CA VAL A 90 5.63 -10.10 0.54
C VAL A 90 4.42 -9.35 -0.02
N LEU A 91 4.57 -8.69 -1.15
CA LEU A 91 3.49 -7.97 -1.82
C LEU A 91 2.34 -8.92 -2.22
N LEU A 92 2.68 -10.08 -2.79
CA LEU A 92 1.70 -11.10 -3.14
C LEU A 92 0.97 -11.63 -1.90
N ALA A 93 1.68 -11.88 -0.80
CA ALA A 93 1.07 -12.30 0.45
C ALA A 93 0.11 -11.24 1.00
N LEU A 94 0.48 -9.95 0.95
CA LEU A 94 -0.38 -8.85 1.36
C LEU A 94 -1.63 -8.68 0.47
N MET A 95 -1.56 -9.07 -0.81
CA MET A 95 -2.70 -9.03 -1.72
C MET A 95 -3.66 -10.22 -1.55
N LEU A 96 -3.20 -11.31 -0.93
CA LEU A 96 -3.99 -12.53 -0.71
C LEU A 96 -4.59 -12.62 0.71
N LEU A 97 -4.20 -11.71 1.61
CA LEU A 97 -4.76 -11.54 2.96
C LEU A 97 -5.98 -10.61 2.92
#